data_AF-A2G4Q7-F1
#
_entry.id   AF-A2G4Q7-F1
#
_cell.length_a   1.000
_cell.length_b   1.000
_cell.length_c   1.000
_cell.angle_alpha   90.00
_cell.angle_beta   90.00
_cell.angle_gamma   90.00
#
_symmetry.space_group_name_H-M   'P 1'
#
loop_
_entity.id
_entity.type
_entity.pdbx_description
1 polymer ?
#
loop_
_entity_poly.entity_id
_entity_poly.type
_entity_poly.pdbx_seq_one_letter_code
_entity_poly.pdbx_strand_id
1 'polypeptide(L)'
;MIRYSYANISKPVKSNTVKVSENKYTFEYPCESTFDCTDYIIHLPRGTYKFELYGASGGSSQGNVSSYRFPTDQCILDETVHNVGGNTICLRKPNVGGAGAYISGIITLNKDIISYATIGGKGQFKSKIQQKGNDVIYENDKNSLTEK
;
A
#
# COMPACT_ATOMS: atom_id res chain seq x y z
N MET A 1 2.47 -11.20 23.21
CA MET A 1 2.02 -9.97 22.52
C MET A 1 2.98 -9.67 21.38
N ILE A 2 2.48 -9.26 20.21
CA ILE A 2 3.33 -8.86 19.08
C ILE A 2 4.11 -7.61 19.48
N ARG A 3 5.40 -7.57 19.17
CA ARG A 3 6.25 -6.38 19.33
C ARG A 3 6.82 -6.02 17.98
N TYR A 4 7.07 -4.74 17.74
CA TYR A 4 7.65 -4.28 16.49
C TYR A 4 8.57 -3.08 16.68
N SER A 5 9.52 -2.93 15.77
CA SER A 5 10.44 -1.80 15.66
C SER A 5 10.81 -1.56 14.21
N TYR A 6 11.56 -0.49 13.95
CA TYR A 6 12.14 -0.21 12.64
C TYR A 6 13.55 -0.80 12.54
N ALA A 7 13.89 -1.40 11.40
CA ALA A 7 15.20 -1.99 11.18
C ALA A 7 16.33 -0.94 11.16
N ASN A 8 16.04 0.27 10.67
CA ASN A 8 16.95 1.40 10.64
C ASN A 8 16.29 2.63 11.26
N ILE A 9 16.60 2.87 12.52
CA ILE A 9 16.06 3.99 13.31
C ILE A 9 16.55 5.37 12.85
N SER A 10 17.59 5.43 12.01
CA SER A 10 18.10 6.69 11.46
C SER A 10 17.30 7.18 10.26
N LYS A 11 16.41 6.35 9.70
CA LYS A 11 15.53 6.75 8.59
C LYS A 11 14.34 7.57 9.10
N PRO A 12 13.95 8.65 8.42
CA PRO A 12 12.78 9.43 8.80
C PRO A 12 11.49 8.61 8.58
N VAL A 13 10.77 8.38 9.67
CA VAL A 13 9.52 7.59 9.71
C VAL A 13 8.33 8.49 10.01
N LYS A 14 7.19 8.16 9.42
CA LYS A 14 5.90 8.80 9.73
C LYS A 14 5.40 8.37 11.10
N SER A 15 4.63 9.26 11.74
CA SER A 15 3.90 8.91 12.96
C SER A 15 2.71 7.98 12.65
N ASN A 16 2.36 7.12 13.61
CA ASN A 16 1.15 6.27 13.59
C ASN A 16 1.03 5.33 12.37
N THR A 17 2.15 4.82 11.87
CA THR A 17 2.21 3.88 10.73
C THR A 17 1.80 2.46 11.09
N VAL A 18 1.68 2.16 12.38
CA VAL A 18 1.13 0.89 12.88
C VAL A 18 -0.14 1.19 13.66
N LYS A 19 -1.26 0.65 13.18
CA LYS A 19 -2.58 0.76 13.83
C LYS A 19 -2.88 -0.55 14.53
N VAL A 20 -3.17 -0.49 15.83
CA VAL A 20 -3.49 -1.64 16.66
C VAL A 20 -4.95 -1.57 17.07
N SER A 21 -5.70 -2.63 16.81
CA SER A 21 -7.11 -2.77 17.19
C SER A 21 -7.35 -4.21 17.63
N GLU A 22 -7.59 -4.40 18.92
CA GLU A 22 -7.75 -5.73 19.55
C GLU A 22 -6.56 -6.67 19.24
N ASN A 23 -6.77 -7.70 18.43
CA ASN A 23 -5.78 -8.69 18.01
C ASN A 23 -5.24 -8.43 16.59
N LYS A 24 -5.56 -7.27 15.98
CA LYS A 24 -5.16 -6.88 14.63
C LYS A 24 -4.07 -5.80 14.68
N TYR A 25 -3.01 -6.04 13.91
CA TYR A 25 -1.92 -5.10 13.68
C TYR A 25 -1.85 -4.76 12.19
N THR A 26 -2.09 -3.51 11.84
CA THR A 26 -2.00 -3.01 10.46
C THR A 26 -0.73 -2.20 10.31
N PHE A 27 0.19 -2.68 9.48
CA PHE A 27 1.46 -2.02 9.15
C PHE A 27 1.31 -1.27 7.82
N GLU A 28 1.46 0.05 7.86
CA GLU A 28 1.46 0.92 6.67
C GLU A 28 2.89 1.25 6.24
N TYR A 29 3.06 1.83 5.06
CA TYR A 29 4.39 2.26 4.60
C TYR A 29 5.05 3.22 5.61
N PRO A 30 6.24 2.88 6.16
CA PRO A 30 6.72 3.53 7.38
C PRO A 30 7.35 4.91 7.16
N CYS A 31 7.82 5.21 5.94
CA CYS A 31 8.76 6.31 5.74
C CYS A 31 8.12 7.58 5.17
N GLU A 32 8.77 8.71 5.40
CA GLU A 32 8.36 9.98 4.77
C GLU A 32 8.72 10.01 3.28
N SER A 33 9.95 9.61 2.95
CA SER A 33 10.42 9.44 1.57
C SER A 33 9.70 8.27 0.88
N THR A 34 9.50 8.36 -0.43
CA THR A 34 8.84 7.33 -1.25
C THR A 34 9.78 6.26 -1.80
N PHE A 35 11.09 6.51 -1.74
CA PHE A 35 12.12 5.67 -2.37
C PHE A 35 13.27 5.30 -1.41
N ASP A 36 13.38 5.99 -0.27
CA ASP A 36 14.37 5.69 0.77
C ASP A 36 13.64 5.35 2.07
N CYS A 37 13.76 4.10 2.53
CA CYS A 37 12.92 3.60 3.61
C CYS A 37 13.60 2.54 4.50
N THR A 38 12.86 2.08 5.51
CA THR A 38 13.25 1.05 6.48
C THR A 38 12.16 0.00 6.63
N ASP A 39 12.55 -1.23 6.91
CA ASP A 39 11.64 -2.34 7.16
C ASP A 39 11.13 -2.35 8.60
N TYR A 40 10.01 -3.03 8.81
CA TYR A 40 9.60 -3.43 10.16
C TYR A 40 10.31 -4.71 10.58
N ILE A 41 10.78 -4.70 11.83
CA ILE A 41 11.13 -5.92 12.56
C ILE A 41 9.93 -6.26 13.44
N ILE A 42 9.36 -7.45 13.27
CA ILE A 42 8.16 -7.90 13.97
C ILE A 42 8.51 -9.16 14.76
N HIS A 43 8.39 -9.08 16.07
CA HIS A 43 8.50 -10.22 16.97
C HIS A 43 7.13 -10.86 17.13
N LEU A 44 7.00 -12.07 16.61
CA LEU A 44 5.78 -12.87 16.67
C LEU A 44 5.99 -14.00 17.68
N PRO A 45 5.27 -13.99 18.82
CA PRO A 45 5.22 -15.15 19.70
C PRO A 45 4.69 -16.40 18.98
N ARG A 46 4.88 -17.57 19.58
CA ARG A 46 4.16 -18.77 19.16
C ARG A 46 2.65 -18.53 19.19
N GLY A 47 1.94 -19.07 18.22
CA GLY A 47 0.50 -18.88 18.06
C GLY A 47 0.04 -19.09 16.63
N THR A 48 -1.27 -18.92 16.41
CA THR A 48 -1.87 -18.98 15.07
C THR A 48 -2.26 -17.58 14.65
N TYR A 49 -1.81 -17.18 13.46
CA TYR A 49 -1.97 -15.83 12.93
C TYR A 49 -2.62 -15.88 11.55
N LYS A 50 -3.55 -14.95 11.29
CA LYS A 50 -3.98 -14.63 9.92
C LYS A 50 -3.09 -13.50 9.42
N PHE A 51 -2.34 -13.76 8.35
CA PHE A 51 -1.62 -12.74 7.62
C PHE A 51 -2.47 -12.26 6.46
N GLU A 52 -2.49 -10.94 6.26
CA GLU A 52 -3.19 -10.27 5.18
C GLU A 52 -2.23 -9.25 4.57
N LEU A 53 -2.02 -9.35 3.26
CA LEU A 53 -1.16 -8.44 2.52
C LEU A 53 -1.94 -7.83 1.37
N TYR A 54 -1.88 -6.50 1.32
CA TYR A 54 -2.43 -5.68 0.26
C TYR A 54 -1.27 -5.15 -0.57
N GLY A 55 -1.10 -5.71 -1.77
CA GLY A 55 -0.19 -5.15 -2.75
C GLY A 55 -0.63 -3.73 -3.09
N ALA A 56 0.28 -2.77 -2.91
CA ALA A 56 0.03 -1.41 -3.33
C ALA A 56 -0.07 -1.37 -4.86
N SER A 57 -1.26 -1.08 -5.35
CA SER A 57 -1.45 -0.41 -6.62
C SER A 57 -0.67 0.90 -6.61
N GLY A 58 0.05 1.25 -7.68
CA GLY A 58 0.87 2.45 -7.76
C GLY A 58 0.14 3.76 -7.39
N GLY A 59 0.89 4.87 -7.34
CA GLY A 59 0.33 6.17 -6.96
C GLY A 59 -0.76 6.64 -7.92
N SER A 60 -1.88 7.13 -7.37
CA SER A 60 -2.98 7.75 -8.12
C SER A 60 -3.17 9.21 -7.70
N SER A 61 -3.55 10.06 -8.66
CA SER A 61 -3.93 11.46 -8.42
C SER A 61 -5.14 11.61 -7.50
N GLN A 62 -6.00 10.59 -7.44
CA GLN A 62 -7.27 10.61 -6.72
C GLN A 62 -7.17 9.95 -5.34
N GLY A 63 -5.99 9.49 -4.93
CA GLY A 63 -5.80 8.70 -3.70
C GLY A 63 -6.29 7.25 -3.78
N ASN A 64 -7.10 6.94 -4.80
CA ASN A 64 -7.61 5.60 -5.09
C ASN A 64 -7.23 5.17 -6.50
N VAL A 65 -7.02 3.87 -6.70
CA VAL A 65 -6.70 3.25 -7.99
C VAL A 65 -7.90 2.45 -8.51
N SER A 66 -7.84 1.96 -9.75
CA SER A 66 -8.92 1.13 -10.28
C SER A 66 -8.89 -0.27 -9.68
N SER A 67 -10.04 -0.78 -9.25
CA SER A 67 -10.22 -2.22 -9.06
C SER A 67 -10.13 -2.97 -10.40
N TYR A 68 -9.93 -4.29 -10.33
CA TYR A 68 -9.93 -5.13 -11.52
C TYR A 68 -11.29 -5.06 -12.23
N ARG A 69 -11.25 -4.87 -13.55
CA ARG A 69 -12.41 -4.90 -14.45
C ARG A 69 -12.47 -6.25 -15.15
N PHE A 70 -13.56 -6.97 -14.94
CA PHE A 70 -13.88 -8.17 -15.70
C PHE A 70 -14.06 -7.83 -17.18
N PRO A 71 -13.92 -8.79 -18.11
CA PRO A 71 -14.21 -8.59 -19.53
C PRO A 71 -15.62 -8.05 -19.82
N THR A 72 -16.55 -8.22 -18.87
CA THR A 72 -17.94 -7.71 -18.90
C THR A 72 -18.06 -6.23 -18.50
N ASP A 73 -16.95 -5.53 -18.26
CA ASP A 73 -16.88 -4.17 -17.70
C ASP A 73 -17.42 -4.01 -16.27
N GLN A 74 -17.71 -5.14 -15.61
CA GLN A 74 -18.01 -5.16 -14.18
C GLN A 74 -16.71 -5.07 -13.39
N CYS A 75 -16.75 -4.40 -12.23
CA CYS A 75 -15.65 -4.36 -11.30
C CYS A 75 -15.85 -5.37 -10.17
N ILE A 76 -14.78 -5.65 -9.42
CA ILE A 76 -14.91 -6.24 -8.08
C ILE A 76 -15.87 -5.37 -7.25
N LEU A 77 -16.78 -6.01 -6.52
CA LEU A 77 -17.73 -5.32 -5.64
C LEU A 77 -17.00 -4.52 -4.57
N ASP A 78 -17.45 -3.30 -4.32
CA ASP A 78 -16.86 -2.41 -3.31
C ASP A 78 -16.88 -3.06 -1.91
N GLU A 79 -17.90 -3.86 -1.61
CA GLU A 79 -17.97 -4.64 -0.37
C GLU A 79 -16.81 -5.64 -0.26
N THR A 80 -16.46 -6.33 -1.34
CA THR A 80 -15.30 -7.25 -1.35
C THR A 80 -14.02 -6.48 -1.07
N VAL A 81 -13.83 -5.33 -1.71
CA VAL A 81 -12.66 -4.46 -1.48
C VAL A 81 -12.60 -4.02 -0.02
N HIS A 82 -13.73 -3.56 0.54
CA HIS A 82 -13.81 -3.09 1.92
C HIS A 82 -13.57 -4.20 2.95
N ASN A 83 -14.12 -5.39 2.71
CA ASN A 83 -13.95 -6.56 3.59
C ASN A 83 -12.50 -7.04 3.65
N VAL A 84 -11.76 -6.80 2.58
CA VAL A 84 -10.32 -6.97 2.55
C VAL A 84 -9.61 -5.64 2.77
N GLY A 85 -10.14 -4.63 3.45
CA GLY A 85 -9.40 -3.40 3.77
C GLY A 85 -8.68 -2.70 2.59
N GLY A 86 -9.11 -2.95 1.35
CA GLY A 86 -8.54 -2.39 0.14
C GLY A 86 -9.04 -0.96 -0.07
N ASN A 87 -8.31 -0.20 -0.88
CA ASN A 87 -8.61 1.20 -1.21
C ASN A 87 -8.90 1.42 -2.70
N THR A 88 -9.24 0.35 -3.43
CA THR A 88 -9.51 0.42 -4.88
C THR A 88 -10.96 0.80 -5.12
N ILE A 89 -11.22 1.59 -6.18
CA ILE A 89 -12.58 1.93 -6.62
C ILE A 89 -12.76 1.56 -8.09
N CYS A 90 -13.99 1.40 -8.56
CA CYS A 90 -14.25 1.09 -9.97
C CYS A 90 -14.02 2.31 -10.87
N LEU A 91 -12.80 2.49 -11.40
CA LEU A 91 -12.49 3.57 -12.35
C LEU A 91 -12.69 3.09 -13.79
N ARG A 92 -13.77 3.54 -14.43
CA ARG A 92 -14.03 3.28 -15.86
C ARG A 92 -13.29 4.27 -16.77
N LYS A 93 -11.97 4.41 -16.58
CA LYS A 93 -11.10 5.24 -17.42
C LYS A 93 -9.97 4.41 -18.01
N PRO A 94 -9.53 4.68 -19.25
CA PRO A 94 -8.32 4.07 -19.78
C PRO A 94 -7.07 4.58 -19.05
N ASN A 95 -5.97 3.82 -19.09
CA ASN A 95 -4.65 4.20 -18.55
C ASN A 95 -4.63 4.58 -17.05
N VAL A 96 -5.45 3.91 -16.24
CA VAL A 96 -5.43 4.02 -14.78
C VAL A 96 -4.48 2.98 -14.17
N GLY A 97 -3.82 3.34 -13.07
CA GLY A 97 -3.11 2.36 -12.24
C GLY A 97 -4.09 1.30 -11.74
N GLY A 98 -3.72 0.03 -11.88
CA GLY A 98 -4.52 -1.10 -11.42
C GLY A 98 -4.30 -1.42 -9.94
N ALA A 99 -5.31 -2.02 -9.32
CA ALA A 99 -5.25 -2.65 -8.00
C ALA A 99 -4.04 -3.60 -7.90
N GLY A 100 -3.33 -3.55 -6.78
CA GLY A 100 -2.40 -4.62 -6.44
C GLY A 100 -3.16 -5.87 -5.96
N ALA A 101 -2.45 -6.98 -5.77
CA ALA A 101 -3.06 -8.23 -5.35
C ALA A 101 -3.37 -8.23 -3.84
N TYR A 102 -4.44 -8.93 -3.45
CA TYR A 102 -4.68 -9.31 -2.06
C TYR A 102 -4.28 -10.77 -1.87
N ILE A 103 -3.53 -11.05 -0.80
CA ILE A 103 -3.27 -12.42 -0.35
C ILE A 103 -3.54 -12.53 1.14
N SER A 104 -4.14 -13.64 1.56
CA SER A 104 -4.29 -13.98 2.96
C SER A 104 -3.95 -15.44 3.22
N GLY A 105 -3.48 -15.71 4.43
CA GLY A 105 -3.11 -17.06 4.84
C GLY A 105 -3.08 -17.19 6.36
N ILE A 106 -3.38 -18.38 6.85
CA ILE A 106 -3.27 -18.71 8.27
C ILE A 106 -1.97 -19.49 8.46
N ILE A 107 -1.13 -19.01 9.39
CA ILE A 107 0.15 -19.64 9.71
C ILE A 107 0.18 -19.91 11.22
N THR A 108 0.53 -21.15 11.57
CA THR A 108 0.79 -21.53 12.96
C THR A 108 2.30 -21.54 13.21
N LEU A 109 2.71 -20.77 14.20
CA LEU A 109 4.09 -20.64 14.65
C LEU A 109 4.28 -21.48 15.91
N ASN A 110 5.11 -22.52 15.81
CA ASN A 110 5.41 -23.41 16.93
C ASN A 110 6.45 -22.84 17.91
N LYS A 111 7.09 -21.73 17.54
CA LYS A 111 8.12 -21.03 18.32
C LYS A 111 7.97 -19.53 18.11
N ASP A 112 8.53 -18.75 19.02
CA ASP A 112 8.67 -17.31 18.83
C ASP A 112 9.65 -17.06 17.67
N ILE A 113 9.28 -16.18 16.75
CA ILE A 113 10.08 -15.83 15.57
C ILE A 113 10.25 -14.32 15.43
N ILE A 114 11.25 -13.94 14.65
CA ILE A 114 11.42 -12.58 14.14
C ILE A 114 11.05 -12.62 12.65
N SER A 115 10.12 -11.76 12.25
CA SER A 115 9.72 -11.53 10.87
C SER A 115 10.15 -10.14 10.43
N TYR A 116 10.56 -10.01 9.16
CA TYR A 116 10.84 -8.73 8.55
C TYR A 116 9.73 -8.43 7.54
N ALA A 117 9.14 -7.25 7.63
CA ALA A 117 8.12 -6.80 6.67
C ALA A 117 8.63 -5.59 5.90
N THR A 118 8.97 -5.84 4.64
CA THR A 118 9.31 -4.80 3.66
C THR A 118 8.06 -4.37 2.93
N ILE A 119 7.64 -3.12 3.15
CA ILE A 119 6.54 -2.52 2.41
C ILE A 119 7.15 -1.66 1.30
N GLY A 120 7.09 -2.20 0.08
CA GLY A 120 7.68 -1.58 -1.12
C GLY A 120 7.12 -0.18 -1.41
N GLY A 121 7.89 0.60 -2.17
CA GLY A 121 7.75 2.05 -2.34
C GLY A 121 6.33 2.59 -2.49
N LYS A 122 6.10 3.76 -1.87
CA LYS A 122 4.83 4.49 -1.97
C LYS A 122 4.83 5.33 -3.25
N GLY A 123 3.98 4.98 -4.21
CA GLY A 123 3.71 5.86 -5.34
C GLY A 123 3.08 7.18 -4.86
N GLN A 124 3.70 8.31 -5.18
CA GLN A 124 3.12 9.64 -5.02
C GLN A 124 2.90 10.24 -6.39
N PHE A 125 1.64 10.48 -6.75
CA PHE A 125 1.33 11.26 -7.93
C PHE A 125 1.37 12.76 -7.56
N LYS A 126 2.36 13.48 -8.08
CA LYS A 126 2.42 14.93 -8.04
C LYS A 126 2.19 15.44 -9.47
N SER A 127 0.96 15.82 -9.81
CA SER A 127 0.74 16.68 -10.99
C SER A 127 0.58 18.12 -10.52
N LYS A 128 1.28 19.06 -11.15
CA LYS A 128 0.85 20.46 -11.12
C LYS A 128 -0.37 20.58 -12.03
N ILE A 129 -1.55 20.85 -11.47
CA ILE A 129 -2.72 21.22 -12.28
C ILE A 129 -2.50 22.68 -12.68
N GLN A 130 -2.04 22.93 -13.91
CA GLN A 130 -2.16 24.27 -14.49
C GLN A 130 -3.52 24.34 -15.18
N GLN A 131 -4.47 25.05 -14.59
CA GLN A 131 -5.72 25.39 -15.28
C GLN A 131 -5.43 26.44 -16.35
N LYS A 132 -5.69 26.12 -17.61
CA LYS A 132 -5.70 27.09 -18.71
C LYS A 132 -7.06 27.03 -19.40
N GLY A 133 -8.06 27.69 -18.80
CA GLY A 133 -9.46 27.62 -19.24
C GLY A 133 -10.18 26.37 -18.72
N ASN A 134 -11.19 25.88 -19.47
CA ASN A 134 -12.04 24.73 -19.09
C ASN A 134 -11.38 23.36 -19.31
N ASP A 135 -10.17 23.31 -19.88
CA ASP A 135 -9.45 22.06 -20.14
C ASP A 135 -8.39 21.80 -19.07
N VAL A 136 -8.42 20.61 -18.48
CA VAL A 136 -7.42 20.12 -17.52
C VAL A 136 -6.32 19.41 -18.31
N ILE A 137 -5.14 20.03 -18.38
CA ILE A 137 -3.95 19.43 -19.00
C ILE A 137 -3.08 18.82 -17.91
N TYR A 138 -2.80 17.52 -18.03
CA TYR A 138 -1.86 16.81 -17.17
C TYR A 138 -0.44 16.94 -17.75
N GLU A 139 0.43 17.74 -17.14
CA GLU A 139 1.87 17.68 -17.41
C GLU A 139 2.47 16.51 -16.63
N ASN A 140 2.99 15.51 -17.34
CA ASN A 140 3.86 14.50 -16.75
C ASN A 140 5.22 15.15 -16.48
N ASP A 141 5.65 15.20 -15.21
CA ASP A 141 7.02 15.56 -14.85
C ASP A 141 7.99 14.58 -15.56
N LYS A 142 8.63 15.05 -16.64
CA LYS A 142 9.60 14.28 -17.45
C LYS A 142 10.94 14.00 -16.73
N ASN A 143 10.95 13.84 -15.41
CA ASN A 143 12.19 13.63 -14.64
C ASN A 143 12.17 12.37 -13.77
N SER A 144 11.80 11.23 -14.36
CA SER A 144 12.07 9.93 -13.74
C SER A 144 12.46 8.87 -14.77
N LEU A 145 13.40 9.22 -15.65
CA LEU A 145 14.26 8.26 -16.34
C LEU A 145 15.62 8.92 -16.59
N THR A 146 16.45 8.95 -15.56
CA THR A 146 17.90 8.85 -15.74
C THR A 146 18.37 7.72 -14.86
N GLU A 147 18.50 6.56 -15.51
CA GLU A 147 19.38 5.49 -15.04
C GLU A 147 20.75 6.08 -14.71
N LYS A 148 21.28 5.70 -13.55
CA LYS A 148 22.70 5.56 -13.29
C LYS A 148 22.91 4.28 -12.49
#